data_AF-A0A662K3K5-F1
#
_entry.id   AF-A0A662K3K5-F1
#
_cell.length_a   1.000
_cell.length_b   1.000
_cell.length_c   1.000
_cell.angle_alpha   90.00
_cell.angle_beta   90.00
_cell.angle_gamma   90.00
#
_symmetry.space_group_name_H-M   'P 1'
#
loop_
_entity.id
_entity.type
_entity.pdbx_description
1 polymer ?
#
loop_
_entity_poly.entity_id
_entity_poly.type
_entity_poly.pdbx_seq_one_letter_code
_entity_poly.pdbx_strand_id
1 'polypeptide(L)'
;MAEEKKSKLYALKPLIERWPAVARPEGHVPFRSKLFWTILCLILYYILTNIMIYGVSGTALDMFADYRAIMAGASGSIMHLGIGPIVTASIILQLFVGAKIINLDLTKKEDKAIYQGFQKILVIVMILVEAIPQVFGYLQPDAGLIKMVGLGGARAIIVSQLFMGALLVFLMDELISKWGIGSGISLFIAAGVSQAIFTGLVNWLPI
;
A
#
# COMPACT_ATOMS: atom_id res chain seq x y z
N MET A 1 -32.53 27.00 -12.14
CA MET A 1 -31.75 25.74 -12.14
C MET A 1 -30.38 26.09 -11.59
N ALA A 2 -30.09 25.73 -10.33
CA ALA A 2 -28.84 26.10 -9.68
C ALA A 2 -27.70 25.29 -10.30
N GLU A 3 -26.66 25.95 -10.79
CA GLU A 3 -25.43 25.29 -11.23
C GLU A 3 -24.86 24.44 -10.09
N GLU A 4 -24.92 23.11 -10.21
CA GLU A 4 -24.16 22.21 -9.35
C GLU A 4 -22.67 22.56 -9.54
N LYS A 5 -22.08 23.28 -8.58
CA LYS A 5 -20.65 23.58 -8.53
C LYS A 5 -19.87 22.26 -8.56
N LYS A 6 -19.40 21.87 -9.74
CA LYS A 6 -18.58 20.66 -9.95
C LYS A 6 -17.38 20.69 -9.00
N SER A 7 -17.11 19.56 -8.34
CA SER A 7 -16.04 19.43 -7.36
C SER A 7 -14.68 19.85 -7.94
N LYS A 8 -13.85 20.54 -7.16
CA LYS A 8 -12.49 20.98 -7.59
C LYS A 8 -11.58 19.80 -8.02
N LEU A 9 -11.96 18.58 -7.67
CA LEU A 9 -11.30 17.33 -8.09
C LEU A 9 -11.38 17.05 -9.59
N TYR A 10 -12.35 17.64 -10.30
CA TYR A 10 -12.41 17.56 -11.77
C TYR A 10 -11.20 18.22 -12.44
N ALA A 11 -10.45 19.08 -11.76
CA ALA A 11 -9.19 19.64 -12.29
C ALA A 11 -8.06 18.59 -12.38
N LEU A 12 -8.15 17.49 -11.64
CA LEU A 12 -7.15 16.41 -11.64
C LEU A 12 -7.47 15.29 -12.65
N LYS A 13 -8.56 15.42 -13.41
CA LYS A 13 -8.96 14.48 -14.47
C LYS A 13 -7.82 14.09 -15.44
N PRO A 14 -6.97 15.02 -15.95
CA PRO A 14 -5.89 14.64 -16.86
C PRO A 14 -4.80 13.79 -16.19
N LEU A 15 -4.63 13.90 -14.86
CA LEU A 15 -3.68 13.07 -14.11
C LEU A 15 -4.27 11.68 -13.82
N ILE A 16 -5.58 11.63 -13.55
CA ILE A 16 -6.33 10.40 -13.29
C ILE A 16 -6.38 9.49 -14.53
N GLU A 17 -6.62 10.06 -15.72
CA GLU A 17 -6.74 9.30 -16.97
C GLU A 17 -5.40 8.75 -17.49
N ARG A 18 -4.28 9.37 -17.11
CA ARG A 18 -2.93 8.99 -17.55
C ARG A 18 -2.22 8.03 -16.60
N TRP A 19 -2.85 7.72 -15.46
CA TRP A 19 -2.24 6.91 -14.42
C TRP A 19 -2.25 5.41 -14.79
N PRO A 20 -1.14 4.67 -14.59
CA PRO A 20 -1.12 3.23 -14.79
C PRO A 20 -2.13 2.57 -13.85
N ALA A 21 -3.21 2.04 -14.44
CA ALA A 21 -4.26 1.34 -13.74
C ALA A 21 -4.35 -0.08 -14.28
N VAL A 22 -4.56 -1.06 -13.40
CA VAL A 22 -4.80 -2.44 -13.86
C VAL A 22 -6.09 -2.45 -14.69
N ALA A 23 -6.05 -2.95 -15.93
CA ALA A 23 -7.23 -3.04 -16.77
C ALA A 23 -8.30 -3.92 -16.09
N ARG A 24 -9.56 -3.48 -16.13
CA ARG A 24 -10.66 -4.33 -15.67
C ARG A 24 -10.90 -5.42 -16.71
N PRO A 25 -11.25 -6.65 -16.30
CA PRO A 25 -11.61 -7.70 -17.24
C PRO A 25 -12.85 -7.28 -18.04
N GLU A 26 -12.82 -7.49 -19.36
CA GLU A 26 -13.92 -7.14 -20.28
C GLU A 26 -15.14 -8.07 -20.14
N GLY A 27 -14.97 -9.20 -19.46
CA GLY A 27 -16.01 -10.20 -19.25
C GLY A 27 -15.89 -10.93 -17.91
N HIS A 28 -16.70 -11.98 -17.75
CA HIS A 28 -16.71 -12.78 -16.52
C HIS A 28 -15.41 -13.58 -16.38
N VAL A 29 -14.63 -13.30 -15.33
CA VAL A 29 -13.41 -14.06 -15.00
C VAL A 29 -13.81 -15.40 -14.35
N PRO A 30 -13.39 -16.56 -14.90
CA PRO A 30 -13.71 -17.86 -14.31
C PRO A 30 -13.05 -18.01 -12.93
N PHE A 31 -13.71 -18.75 -12.03
CA PHE A 31 -13.27 -18.89 -10.64
C PHE A 31 -11.82 -19.40 -10.51
N ARG A 32 -11.41 -20.34 -11.38
CA ARG A 32 -10.03 -20.87 -11.39
C ARG A 32 -8.99 -19.78 -11.64
N SER A 33 -9.27 -18.84 -12.56
CA SER A 33 -8.38 -17.71 -12.81
C SER A 33 -8.36 -16.74 -11.63
N LYS A 34 -9.52 -16.49 -11.00
CA LYS A 34 -9.57 -15.66 -9.78
C LYS A 34 -8.73 -16.24 -8.66
N LEU A 35 -8.87 -17.55 -8.44
CA LEU A 35 -8.10 -18.27 -7.44
C LEU A 35 -6.60 -18.24 -7.75
N PHE A 36 -6.21 -18.45 -9.01
CA PHE A 36 -4.82 -18.38 -9.44
C PHE A 36 -4.20 -17.00 -9.14
N TRP A 37 -4.87 -15.90 -9.49
CA TRP A 37 -4.38 -14.55 -9.20
C TRP A 37 -4.27 -14.29 -7.70
N THR A 38 -5.27 -14.70 -6.92
CA THR A 38 -5.25 -14.57 -5.46
C THR A 38 -4.08 -15.34 -4.84
N ILE A 39 -3.85 -16.60 -5.23
CA ILE A 39 -2.74 -17.42 -4.72
C ILE A 39 -1.39 -16.84 -5.15
N LEU A 40 -1.26 -16.42 -6.41
CA LEU A 40 -0.04 -15.82 -6.93
C LEU A 40 0.34 -14.56 -6.14
N CYS A 41 -0.60 -13.65 -5.90
CA CYS A 41 -0.37 -12.47 -5.09
C CYS A 41 -0.04 -12.82 -3.64
N LEU A 42 -0.66 -13.86 -3.07
CA LEU A 42 -0.36 -14.30 -1.71
C LEU A 42 1.07 -14.82 -1.58
N ILE A 43 1.53 -15.63 -2.54
CA ILE A 43 2.92 -16.11 -2.59
C ILE A 43 3.89 -14.94 -2.71
N LEU A 44 3.62 -14.00 -3.63
CA LEU A 44 4.44 -12.80 -3.81
C LEU A 44 4.49 -11.96 -2.53
N TYR A 45 3.36 -11.80 -1.84
CA TYR A 45 3.29 -11.10 -0.56
C TYR A 45 4.25 -11.73 0.47
N TYR A 46 4.21 -13.06 0.65
CA TYR A 46 5.12 -13.74 1.58
C TYR A 46 6.59 -13.67 1.17
N ILE A 47 6.89 -13.67 -0.13
CA ILE A 47 8.28 -13.48 -0.59
C ILE A 47 8.75 -12.07 -0.23
N LEU A 48 7.95 -11.05 -0.53
CA LEU A 48 8.31 -9.64 -0.29
C LEU A 48 8.46 -9.32 1.20
N THR A 49 7.70 -9.96 2.09
CA THR A 49 7.86 -9.76 3.55
C THR A 49 9.18 -10.32 4.09
N ASN A 50 9.84 -11.24 3.36
CA ASN A 50 11.13 -11.80 3.74
C ASN A 50 12.33 -11.07 3.12
N ILE A 51 12.11 -10.16 2.15
CA ILE A 51 13.20 -9.40 1.53
C ILE A 51 13.48 -8.15 2.36
N MET A 52 14.62 -8.14 3.05
CA MET A 52 15.08 -7.00 3.85
C MET A 52 15.52 -5.82 2.97
N ILE A 53 15.27 -4.60 3.44
CA ILE A 53 15.69 -3.37 2.77
C ILE A 53 17.21 -3.28 2.80
N TYR A 54 17.80 -2.99 1.65
CA TYR A 54 19.25 -2.83 1.56
C TYR A 54 19.71 -1.56 2.28
N GLY A 55 20.71 -1.71 3.14
CA GLY A 55 21.45 -0.61 3.74
C GLY A 55 20.77 0.09 4.91
N VAL A 56 19.83 -0.57 5.58
CA VAL A 56 19.31 -0.14 6.90
C VAL A 56 20.22 -0.71 7.99
N SER A 57 20.62 0.10 8.97
CA SER A 57 21.37 -0.38 10.14
C SER A 57 20.51 -1.39 10.92
N GLY A 58 21.06 -2.56 11.28
CA GLY A 58 20.32 -3.69 11.91
C GLY A 58 19.65 -3.40 13.27
N THR A 59 19.72 -2.16 13.74
CA THR A 59 19.01 -1.61 14.90
C THR A 59 17.76 -0.82 14.48
N ALA A 60 16.96 -1.35 13.55
CA ALA A 60 15.60 -0.87 13.38
C ALA A 60 14.81 -1.24 14.63
N LEU A 61 14.69 -0.30 15.58
CA LEU A 61 13.84 -0.48 16.75
C LEU A 61 12.44 -0.85 16.29
N ASP A 62 11.98 -2.04 16.67
CA ASP A 62 10.66 -2.54 16.33
C ASP A 62 9.59 -1.89 17.23
N MET A 63 9.50 -0.56 17.17
CA MET A 63 8.62 0.25 18.02
C MET A 63 7.13 0.01 17.76
N PHE A 64 6.79 -0.74 16.69
CA PHE A 64 5.42 -0.98 16.24
C PHE A 64 5.08 -2.46 16.06
N ALA A 65 5.75 -3.36 16.79
CA ALA A 65 5.52 -4.82 16.71
C ALA A 65 4.02 -5.18 16.80
N ASP A 66 3.28 -4.55 17.71
CA ASP A 66 1.85 -4.81 17.95
C ASP A 66 0.94 -4.33 16.81
N TYR A 67 1.34 -3.30 16.06
CA TYR A 67 0.56 -2.76 14.94
C TYR A 67 0.80 -3.50 13.62
N ARG A 68 1.81 -4.38 13.56
CA ARG A 68 2.19 -5.12 12.37
C ARG A 68 1.07 -5.99 11.82
N ALA A 69 0.31 -6.63 12.71
CA ALA A 69 -0.80 -7.50 12.34
C ALA A 69 -1.90 -6.74 11.57
N ILE A 70 -2.11 -5.46 11.90
CA ILE A 70 -3.12 -4.60 11.26
C ILE A 70 -2.56 -3.99 9.97
N MET A 71 -1.29 -3.60 9.97
CA MET A 71 -0.64 -2.96 8.81
C MET A 71 -0.21 -3.94 7.72
N ALA A 72 -0.27 -5.25 7.96
CA ALA A 72 0.20 -6.31 7.06
C ALA A 72 1.60 -6.02 6.48
N GLY A 73 2.45 -5.39 7.29
CA GLY A 73 3.82 -5.03 6.93
C GLY A 73 4.83 -5.93 7.63
N ALA A 74 6.08 -5.93 7.18
CA ALA A 74 7.17 -6.61 7.88
C ALA A 74 8.32 -5.63 8.16
N SER A 75 8.68 -5.46 9.43
CA SER A 75 9.68 -4.48 9.86
C SER A 75 11.03 -4.76 9.19
N GLY A 76 11.69 -3.73 8.68
CA GLY A 76 12.94 -3.87 7.93
C GLY A 76 12.83 -4.50 6.53
N SER A 77 11.65 -4.92 6.06
CA SER A 77 11.45 -5.52 4.73
C SER A 77 10.95 -4.53 3.68
N ILE A 78 10.94 -4.92 2.41
CA ILE A 78 10.30 -4.15 1.32
C ILE A 78 8.81 -3.88 1.64
N MET A 79 8.18 -4.75 2.42
CA MET A 79 6.80 -4.63 2.89
C MET A 79 6.66 -3.78 4.15
N HIS A 80 7.66 -2.97 4.53
CA HIS A 80 7.63 -2.22 5.78
C HIS A 80 6.37 -1.35 5.97
N LEU A 81 5.97 -0.62 4.92
CA LEU A 81 4.73 0.18 4.91
C LEU A 81 3.46 -0.67 4.80
N GLY A 82 3.58 -1.90 4.29
CA GLY A 82 2.47 -2.83 4.09
C GLY A 82 1.31 -2.20 3.33
N ILE A 83 0.11 -2.33 3.90
CA ILE A 83 -1.13 -1.72 3.38
C ILE A 83 -1.41 -0.33 3.95
N GLY A 84 -0.57 0.16 4.86
CA GLY A 84 -0.76 1.41 5.61
C GLY A 84 -1.16 2.59 4.72
N PRO A 85 -0.34 2.96 3.70
CA PRO A 85 -0.65 4.07 2.80
C PRO A 85 -1.99 3.93 2.07
N ILE A 86 -2.38 2.70 1.73
CA ILE A 86 -3.63 2.39 1.01
C ILE A 86 -4.83 2.64 1.91
N VAL A 87 -4.78 2.11 3.14
CA VAL A 87 -5.85 2.26 4.13
C VAL A 87 -5.94 3.71 4.59
N THR A 88 -4.82 4.36 4.90
CA THR A 88 -4.78 5.75 5.35
C THR A 88 -5.38 6.69 4.30
N ALA A 89 -4.98 6.56 3.03
CA ALA A 89 -5.57 7.35 1.93
C ALA A 89 -7.08 7.11 1.80
N SER A 90 -7.51 5.86 1.91
CA SER A 90 -8.93 5.49 1.82
C SER A 90 -9.74 6.10 2.96
N ILE A 91 -9.25 6.05 4.20
CA ILE A 91 -9.90 6.64 5.37
C ILE A 91 -10.00 8.16 5.22
N ILE A 92 -8.91 8.84 4.85
CA ILE A 92 -8.93 10.30 4.66
C ILE A 92 -9.99 10.70 3.62
N LEU A 93 -10.02 10.01 2.48
CA LEU A 93 -10.97 10.33 1.42
C LEU A 93 -12.42 10.01 1.82
N GLN A 94 -12.65 8.88 2.51
CA GLN A 94 -13.96 8.52 3.07
C GLN A 94 -14.44 9.57 4.07
N LEU A 95 -13.57 10.06 4.96
CA LEU A 95 -13.90 11.11 5.92
C LEU A 95 -14.23 12.43 5.24
N PHE A 96 -13.49 12.84 4.21
CA PHE A 96 -13.75 14.11 3.50
C PHE A 96 -15.05 14.08 2.69
N VAL A 97 -15.38 12.96 2.06
CA VAL A 97 -16.66 12.78 1.35
C VAL A 97 -17.81 12.65 2.35
N GLY A 98 -17.64 11.87 3.42
CA GLY A 98 -18.64 11.69 4.48
C GLY A 98 -18.97 12.99 5.22
N ALA A 99 -17.97 13.82 5.49
CA ALA A 99 -18.13 15.14 6.09
C ALA A 99 -18.67 16.21 5.11
N LYS A 100 -18.94 15.84 3.84
CA LYS A 100 -19.37 16.74 2.75
C LYS A 100 -18.42 17.91 2.49
N ILE A 101 -17.15 17.78 2.87
CA ILE A 101 -16.08 18.71 2.50
C ILE A 101 -15.82 18.59 1.00
N ILE A 102 -15.89 17.35 0.49
CA ILE A 102 -15.84 17.02 -0.93
C ILE A 102 -17.23 16.54 -1.35
N ASN A 103 -17.94 17.36 -2.13
CA ASN A 103 -19.24 16.99 -2.69
C ASN A 103 -19.04 16.08 -3.91
N LEU A 104 -18.97 14.77 -3.66
CA LEU A 104 -19.04 13.72 -4.68
C LEU A 104 -20.27 12.86 -4.43
N ASP A 105 -21.11 12.72 -5.45
CA ASP A 105 -22.26 11.82 -5.39
C ASP A 105 -21.83 10.42 -5.83
N LEU A 106 -21.53 9.56 -4.85
CA LEU A 106 -21.13 8.18 -5.10
C LEU A 106 -22.24 7.31 -5.70
N THR A 107 -23.42 7.84 -6.03
CA THR A 107 -24.40 7.13 -6.86
C THR A 107 -24.12 7.32 -8.36
N LYS A 108 -23.52 8.45 -8.75
CA LYS A 108 -23.18 8.79 -10.14
C LYS A 108 -21.90 8.06 -10.57
N LYS A 109 -21.91 7.46 -11.78
CA LYS A 109 -20.76 6.72 -12.33
C LYS A 109 -19.51 7.60 -12.49
N GLU A 110 -19.70 8.86 -12.87
CA GLU A 110 -18.62 9.83 -13.11
C GLU A 110 -17.91 10.19 -11.81
N ASP A 111 -18.68 10.50 -10.75
CA ASP A 111 -18.13 10.82 -9.44
C ASP A 111 -17.45 9.62 -8.78
N LYS A 112 -17.96 8.39 -9.00
CA LYS A 112 -17.24 7.16 -8.61
C LYS A 112 -15.87 7.03 -9.29
N ALA A 113 -15.78 7.37 -10.57
CA ALA A 113 -14.52 7.29 -11.31
C ALA A 113 -13.51 8.32 -10.79
N ILE A 114 -13.97 9.53 -10.45
CA ILE A 114 -13.13 10.58 -9.85
C ILE A 114 -12.71 10.20 -8.44
N TYR A 115 -13.62 9.66 -7.63
CA TYR A 115 -13.32 9.16 -6.29
C TYR A 115 -12.20 8.12 -6.35
N GLN A 116 -12.36 7.11 -7.21
CA GLN A 116 -11.36 6.05 -7.39
C GLN A 116 -10.04 6.62 -7.92
N GLY A 117 -10.08 7.50 -8.91
CA GLY A 117 -8.88 8.13 -9.46
C GLY A 117 -8.10 8.95 -8.43
N PHE A 118 -8.81 9.76 -7.66
CA PHE A 118 -8.21 10.58 -6.61
C PHE A 118 -7.66 9.74 -5.47
N GLN A 119 -8.35 8.66 -5.07
CA GLN A 119 -7.86 7.72 -4.07
C GLN A 119 -6.48 7.19 -4.44
N LYS A 120 -6.27 6.78 -5.69
CA LYS A 120 -4.96 6.28 -6.15
C LYS A 120 -3.85 7.32 -6.04
N ILE A 121 -4.14 8.56 -6.46
CA ILE A 121 -3.17 9.67 -6.34
C ILE A 121 -2.83 9.88 -4.86
N LEU A 122 -3.85 9.86 -4.00
CA LEU A 122 -3.67 10.02 -2.56
C LEU A 122 -2.84 8.89 -1.96
N VAL A 123 -3.02 7.63 -2.40
CA VAL A 123 -2.15 6.51 -1.97
C VAL A 123 -0.69 6.82 -2.24
N ILE A 124 -0.34 7.29 -3.44
CA ILE A 124 1.06 7.61 -3.80
C ILE A 124 1.63 8.72 -2.93
N VAL A 125 0.84 9.76 -2.67
CA VAL A 125 1.22 10.84 -1.75
C VAL A 125 1.44 10.26 -0.35
N MET A 126 0.53 9.40 0.12
CA MET A 126 0.65 8.77 1.44
C MET A 126 1.88 7.87 1.55
N ILE A 127 2.27 7.16 0.49
CA ILE A 127 3.51 6.37 0.48
C ILE A 127 4.71 7.26 0.81
N LEU A 128 4.82 8.43 0.19
CA LEU A 128 5.92 9.37 0.45
C LEU A 128 5.82 10.00 1.84
N VAL A 129 4.62 10.40 2.24
CA VAL A 129 4.34 11.00 3.56
C VAL A 129 4.64 10.03 4.69
N GLU A 130 4.44 8.72 4.50
CA GLU A 130 4.80 7.71 5.49
C GLU A 130 6.26 7.28 5.39
N ALA A 131 6.81 7.09 4.17
CA ALA A 131 8.19 6.61 3.99
C ALA A 131 9.25 7.62 4.46
N ILE A 132 9.09 8.92 4.17
CA ILE A 132 10.11 9.94 4.47
C ILE A 132 10.35 10.05 5.99
N PRO A 133 9.33 10.29 6.84
CA PRO A 133 9.54 10.41 8.28
C PRO A 133 10.17 9.14 8.89
N GLN A 134 9.82 7.96 8.38
CA GLN A 134 10.37 6.70 8.89
C GLN A 134 11.88 6.57 8.61
N VAL A 135 12.34 6.97 7.42
CA VAL A 135 13.78 6.98 7.07
C VAL A 135 14.56 8.05 7.85
N PHE A 136 13.94 9.19 8.13
CA PHE A 136 14.57 10.22 8.95
C PHE A 136 14.53 9.90 10.45
N GLY A 137 13.56 9.09 10.89
CA GLY A 137 13.37 8.65 12.26
C GLY A 137 14.19 7.40 12.61
N TYR A 138 13.69 6.22 12.24
CA TYR A 138 14.17 4.94 12.77
C TYR A 138 14.75 3.98 11.73
N LEU A 139 14.48 4.17 10.42
CA LEU A 139 15.14 3.42 9.34
C LEU A 139 16.44 4.12 8.90
N GLN A 140 17.37 4.27 9.85
CA GLN A 140 18.64 4.95 9.58
C GLN A 140 19.53 4.11 8.64
N PRO A 141 20.21 4.76 7.69
CA PRO A 141 21.13 4.06 6.80
C PRO A 141 22.36 3.55 7.54
N ASP A 142 22.86 2.39 7.11
CA ASP A 142 24.10 1.81 7.62
C ASP A 142 25.33 2.67 7.28
N ALA A 143 26.35 2.61 8.14
CA ALA A 143 27.59 3.36 7.97
C ALA A 143 28.33 3.03 6.66
N GLY A 144 28.22 1.79 6.17
CA GLY A 144 28.77 1.37 4.89
C GLY A 144 28.08 2.05 3.71
N LEU A 145 26.74 2.11 3.73
CA LEU A 145 25.97 2.80 2.69
C LEU A 145 26.23 4.31 2.71
N ILE A 146 26.29 4.92 3.90
CA ILE A 146 26.62 6.34 4.05
C ILE A 146 27.99 6.66 3.45
N LYS A 147 29.00 5.81 3.66
CA LYS A 147 30.34 6.01 3.09
C LYS A 147 30.36 5.97 1.56
N MET A 148 29.49 5.17 0.94
CA MET A 148 29.43 5.01 -0.51
C MET A 148 28.73 6.15 -1.23
N VAL A 149 27.59 6.61 -0.72
CA VAL A 149 26.68 7.52 -1.44
C VAL A 149 26.36 8.80 -0.67
N GLY A 150 26.95 9.00 0.50
CA GLY A 150 26.62 10.08 1.42
C GLY A 150 25.30 9.85 2.15
N LEU A 151 25.09 10.56 3.26
CA LEU A 151 23.89 10.41 4.10
C LEU A 151 22.59 10.70 3.33
N GLY A 152 22.58 11.75 2.52
CA GLY A 152 21.42 12.11 1.70
C GLY A 152 21.10 11.06 0.63
N GLY A 153 22.12 10.55 -0.06
CA GLY A 153 21.97 9.50 -1.06
C GLY A 153 21.49 8.18 -0.44
N ALA A 154 22.05 7.80 0.71
CA ALA A 154 21.64 6.61 1.43
C ALA A 154 20.17 6.65 1.85
N ARG A 155 19.70 7.79 2.38
CA ARG A 155 18.29 8.00 2.70
C ARG A 155 17.39 7.94 1.47
N ALA A 156 17.79 8.57 0.36
CA ALA A 156 17.03 8.55 -0.88
C ALA A 156 16.87 7.11 -1.43
N ILE A 157 17.92 6.29 -1.34
CA ILE A 157 17.88 4.87 -1.74
C ILE A 157 16.86 4.11 -0.88
N ILE A 158 16.90 4.26 0.44
CA ILE A 158 15.94 3.59 1.35
C ILE A 158 14.51 4.06 1.05
N VAL A 159 14.26 5.36 0.91
CA VAL A 159 12.93 5.89 0.54
C VAL A 159 12.46 5.32 -0.79
N SER A 160 13.35 5.19 -1.78
CA SER A 160 12.99 4.61 -3.08
C SER A 160 12.60 3.13 -2.97
N GLN A 161 13.29 2.35 -2.14
CA GLN A 161 12.96 0.94 -1.88
C GLN A 161 11.59 0.80 -1.20
N LEU A 162 11.33 1.62 -0.17
CA LEU A 162 10.05 1.70 0.51
C LEU A 162 8.91 2.10 -0.44
N PHE A 163 9.17 3.10 -1.30
CA PHE A 163 8.22 3.55 -2.29
C PHE A 163 7.87 2.44 -3.29
N MET A 164 8.89 1.76 -3.82
CA MET A 164 8.71 0.64 -4.74
C MET A 164 7.95 -0.52 -4.08
N GLY A 165 8.26 -0.84 -2.82
CA GLY A 165 7.56 -1.86 -2.06
C GLY A 165 6.08 -1.54 -1.88
N ALA A 166 5.75 -0.36 -1.37
CA ALA A 166 4.36 0.04 -1.17
C ALA A 166 3.60 0.19 -2.50
N LEU A 167 4.27 0.62 -3.58
CA LEU A 167 3.68 0.66 -4.92
C LEU A 167 3.34 -0.75 -5.42
N LEU A 168 4.21 -1.74 -5.18
CA LEU A 168 3.92 -3.13 -5.53
C LEU A 168 2.70 -3.65 -4.76
N VAL A 169 2.59 -3.38 -3.45
CA VAL A 169 1.41 -3.76 -2.65
C VAL A 169 0.14 -3.14 -3.22
N PHE A 170 0.20 -1.86 -3.57
CA PHE A 170 -0.92 -1.16 -4.18
C PHE A 170 -1.34 -1.79 -5.53
N LEU A 171 -0.38 -2.15 -6.38
CA LEU A 171 -0.66 -2.83 -7.65
C LEU A 171 -1.23 -4.24 -7.44
N MET A 172 -0.75 -4.98 -6.44
CA MET A 172 -1.27 -6.29 -6.08
C MET A 172 -2.70 -6.19 -5.53
N ASP A 173 -3.01 -5.16 -4.73
CA ASP A 173 -4.37 -4.89 -4.28
C ASP A 173 -5.31 -4.57 -5.44
N GLU A 174 -4.88 -3.74 -6.41
CA GLU A 174 -5.65 -3.50 -7.62
C GLU A 174 -5.89 -4.77 -8.44
N LEU A 175 -4.88 -5.63 -8.53
CA LEU A 175 -4.96 -6.89 -9.27
C LEU A 175 -5.97 -7.83 -8.62
N ILE A 176 -5.90 -8.03 -7.29
CA ILE A 176 -6.84 -8.89 -6.55
C ILE A 176 -8.26 -8.30 -6.62
N SER A 177 -8.41 -6.99 -6.42
CA SER A 177 -9.73 -6.34 -6.39
C SER A 177 -10.46 -6.39 -7.74
N LYS A 178 -9.74 -6.60 -8.86
CA LYS A 178 -10.32 -6.70 -10.21
C LYS A 178 -10.39 -8.13 -10.74
N TRP A 179 -9.33 -8.90 -10.52
CA TRP A 179 -9.13 -10.22 -11.12
C TRP A 179 -9.19 -11.36 -10.12
N GLY A 180 -9.05 -11.10 -8.83
CA GLY A 180 -9.02 -12.10 -7.77
C GLY A 180 -10.35 -12.26 -7.03
N ILE A 181 -10.25 -12.81 -5.83
CA ILE A 181 -11.34 -13.02 -4.88
C ILE A 181 -11.20 -12.03 -3.73
N GLY A 182 -12.22 -11.20 -3.49
CA GLY A 182 -12.23 -10.22 -2.41
C GLY A 182 -11.43 -8.95 -2.70
N SER A 183 -10.78 -8.40 -1.68
CA SER A 183 -9.87 -7.25 -1.76
C SER A 183 -8.46 -7.69 -1.36
N GLY A 184 -7.43 -7.09 -1.95
CA GLY A 184 -6.06 -7.36 -1.56
C GLY A 184 -5.77 -6.95 -0.13
N ILE A 185 -6.31 -5.81 0.32
CA ILE A 185 -6.21 -5.33 1.71
C ILE A 185 -6.65 -6.42 2.69
N SER A 186 -7.86 -6.97 2.52
CA SER A 186 -8.37 -7.99 3.45
C SER A 186 -7.59 -9.30 3.36
N LEU A 187 -7.13 -9.68 2.16
CA LEU A 187 -6.28 -10.86 1.97
C LEU A 187 -4.95 -10.72 2.71
N PHE A 188 -4.26 -9.58 2.60
CA PHE A 188 -2.95 -9.37 3.22
C PHE A 188 -3.04 -9.29 4.75
N ILE A 189 -4.08 -8.67 5.29
CA ILE A 189 -4.35 -8.68 6.75
C ILE A 189 -4.56 -10.12 7.22
N ALA A 190 -5.45 -10.86 6.56
CA ALA A 190 -5.73 -12.26 6.92
C ALA A 190 -4.46 -13.11 6.82
N ALA A 191 -3.68 -12.97 5.75
CA ALA A 191 -2.42 -13.67 5.54
C ALA A 191 -1.39 -13.39 6.65
N GLY A 192 -1.26 -12.13 7.07
CA GLY A 192 -0.36 -11.71 8.15
C GLY A 192 -0.78 -12.27 9.51
N VAL A 193 -2.06 -12.18 9.85
CA VAL A 193 -2.60 -12.73 11.12
C VAL A 193 -2.52 -14.26 11.13
N SER A 194 -2.89 -14.92 10.04
CA SER A 194 -2.78 -16.38 9.90
C SER A 194 -1.33 -16.86 10.02
N GLN A 195 -0.37 -16.14 9.41
CA GLN A 195 1.04 -16.43 9.57
C GLN A 195 1.47 -16.29 11.03
N ALA A 196 1.13 -15.18 11.69
CA ALA A 196 1.51 -14.93 13.08
C ALA A 196 0.96 -16.01 14.04
N ILE A 197 -0.29 -16.42 13.86
CA ILE A 197 -0.92 -17.50 14.64
C ILE A 197 -0.18 -18.83 14.38
N PHE A 198 0.05 -19.18 13.12
CA PHE A 198 0.72 -20.43 12.78
C PHE A 198 2.15 -20.49 13.30
N THR A 199 2.93 -19.42 13.11
CA THR A 199 4.30 -19.33 13.64
C THR A 199 4.32 -19.32 15.16
N GLY A 200 3.35 -18.69 15.82
CA GLY A 200 3.27 -18.66 17.29
C GLY A 200 2.91 -20.02 17.89
N LEU A 201 2.05 -20.79 17.22
CA LEU A 201 1.64 -22.13 17.66
C LEU A 201 2.67 -23.22 17.34
N VAL A 202 3.34 -23.11 16.19
CA VAL A 202 4.24 -24.14 15.64
C VAL A 202 5.69 -23.62 15.60
N ASN A 203 6.11 -22.85 16.61
CA ASN A 203 7.50 -22.44 16.73
C ASN A 203 8.32 -23.53 17.41
N TRP A 204 9.33 -24.05 16.71
CA TRP A 204 10.31 -24.97 17.31
C TRP A 204 11.41 -24.21 18.08
N LEU A 205 11.55 -22.91 17.85
CA LEU A 205 12.49 -22.05 18.58
C LEU A 205 11.77 -21.41 19.78
N PRO A 206 12.34 -21.49 21.00
CA PRO A 206 11.77 -20.81 22.15
C PRO A 206 11.75 -19.29 21.92
N ILE A 207 10.61 -18.68 22.26
CA ILE A 207 10.37 -17.23 22.23
C ILE A 207 11.12 -16.57 23.38
#